data_AF-A0A3R0CD47-F1
#
_entry.id   AF-A0A3R0CD47-F1
#
_cell.length_a   1.000
_cell.length_b   1.000
_cell.length_c   1.000
_cell.angle_alpha   90.00
_cell.angle_beta   90.00
_cell.angle_gamma   90.00
#
_symmetry.space_group_name_H-M   'P 1'
#
loop_
_entity.id
_entity.type
_entity.pdbx_description
1 polymer ?
#
loop_
_entity_poly.entity_id
_entity_poly.type
_entity_poly.pdbx_seq_one_letter_code
_entity_poly.pdbx_strand_id
1 'polypeptide(L)'
;MKNETIKCPFCFKESPFGVRVCTGCHATINYGVVSTWLALLIGIVLLAIAFLIFAISQSFILTVVIYFASAIFLRFYLRKKFAYRAVFTHKS
;
A
#
# COMPACT_ATOMS: atom_id res chain seq x y z
N MET A 1 26.94 -6.61 -3.53
CA MET A 1 25.47 -6.48 -3.61
C MET A 1 24.89 -7.35 -2.52
N LYS A 2 24.12 -6.79 -1.58
CA LYS A 2 23.46 -7.59 -0.54
C LYS A 2 22.26 -8.24 -1.22
N ASN A 3 22.36 -9.52 -1.57
CA ASN A 3 21.24 -10.27 -2.13
C ASN A 3 20.21 -10.43 -1.02
N GLU A 4 19.29 -9.48 -0.89
CA GLU A 4 18.17 -9.63 0.03
C GLU A 4 17.36 -10.83 -0.47
N THR A 5 17.46 -11.95 0.24
CA THR A 5 16.66 -13.15 0.00
C THR A 5 15.51 -13.16 0.98
N ILE A 6 14.33 -13.53 0.49
CA ILE A 6 13.12 -13.70 1.30
C ILE A 6 12.84 -15.19 1.46
N LYS A 7 12.65 -15.61 2.70
CA LYS A 7 12.28 -16.98 3.02
C LYS A 7 10.78 -17.18 2.82
N CYS A 8 10.41 -18.16 2.01
CA CYS A 8 9.00 -18.50 1.82
C CYS A 8 8.44 -19.21 3.07
N PRO A 9 7.27 -18.80 3.60
CA PRO A 9 6.68 -19.45 4.77
C PRO A 9 6.11 -20.85 4.49
N PHE A 10 5.86 -21.20 3.22
CA PHE A 10 5.24 -22.48 2.84
C PHE A 10 6.28 -23.58 2.61
N CYS A 11 7.31 -23.30 1.80
CA CYS A 11 8.33 -24.28 1.44
C CYS A 11 9.69 -24.05 2.14
N PHE A 12 9.80 -23.01 2.97
CA PHE A 12 11.03 -22.62 3.68
C PHE A 12 12.27 -22.35 2.82
N LYS A 13 12.13 -22.38 1.49
CA LYS A 13 13.18 -22.09 0.53
C LYS A 13 13.42 -20.58 0.45
N GLU A 14 14.67 -20.20 0.28
CA GLU A 14 15.07 -18.82 0.04
C GLU A 14 14.81 -18.46 -1.43
N SER A 15 14.18 -17.31 -1.64
CA SER A 15 13.89 -16.76 -2.97
C SER A 15 14.43 -15.35 -3.08
N PRO A 16 14.96 -14.92 -4.24
CA PRO A 16 15.49 -13.58 -4.40
C PRO A 16 14.39 -12.51 -4.25
N PHE A 17 14.66 -11.43 -3.53
CA PHE A 17 13.71 -10.33 -3.37
C PHE A 17 13.36 -9.71 -4.74
N GLY A 18 12.06 -9.54 -5.01
CA GLY A 18 11.55 -8.99 -6.28
C GLY A 18 10.85 -10.02 -7.18
N VAL A 19 10.93 -11.32 -6.87
CA VAL A 19 10.18 -12.34 -7.61
C VAL A 19 8.71 -12.37 -7.17
N ARG A 20 7.79 -12.30 -8.14
CA ARG A 20 6.34 -12.35 -7.85
C ARG A 20 5.81 -13.76 -7.56
N VAL A 21 6.63 -14.78 -7.78
CA VAL A 21 6.27 -16.18 -7.57
C VAL A 21 7.45 -16.89 -6.92
N CYS A 22 7.18 -17.68 -5.88
CA CYS A 22 8.21 -18.48 -5.23
C CYS A 22 8.68 -19.62 -6.16
N THR A 23 9.99 -19.75 -6.35
CA THR A 23 10.61 -20.77 -7.22
C THR A 23 10.50 -22.21 -6.69
N GLY A 24 9.98 -22.40 -5.48
CA GLY A 24 9.76 -23.73 -4.88
C GLY A 24 8.30 -24.17 -4.95
N CYS A 25 7.42 -23.49 -4.21
CA CYS A 25 6.01 -23.85 -4.09
C CYS A 25 5.08 -23.13 -5.07
N HIS A 26 5.61 -22.26 -5.94
CA HIS A 26 4.82 -21.44 -6.86
C HIS A 26 3.79 -20.51 -6.18
N ALA A 27 3.93 -20.25 -4.88
CA ALA A 27 3.10 -19.28 -4.16
C ALA A 27 3.31 -17.86 -4.74
N THR A 28 2.23 -17.09 -4.88
CA THR A 28 2.26 -15.71 -5.37
C THR A 28 2.69 -14.75 -4.26
N ILE A 29 3.70 -13.94 -4.56
CA ILE A 29 4.31 -12.96 -3.66
C ILE A 29 3.86 -11.59 -4.11
N ASN A 30 3.02 -10.96 -3.30
CA ASN A 30 2.55 -9.61 -3.54
C ASN A 30 3.32 -8.65 -2.64
N TYR A 31 4.15 -7.80 -3.26
CA TYR A 31 4.84 -6.71 -2.57
C TYR A 31 3.97 -5.46 -2.59
N GLY A 32 4.01 -4.66 -1.52
CA GLY A 32 3.31 -3.37 -1.50
C GLY A 32 1.79 -3.48 -1.34
N VAL A 33 1.28 -4.62 -0.89
CA VAL A 33 -0.16 -4.79 -0.64
C VAL A 33 -0.54 -3.97 0.60
N VAL A 34 -1.21 -2.86 0.35
CA VAL A 34 -1.91 -2.13 1.39
C VAL A 34 -3.12 -2.98 1.78
N SER A 35 -3.20 -3.38 3.04
CA SER A 35 -4.37 -4.12 3.51
C SER A 35 -5.62 -3.28 3.31
N THR A 36 -6.68 -3.87 2.77
CA THR A 36 -7.94 -3.21 2.43
C THR A 36 -8.49 -2.37 3.59
N TRP A 37 -8.38 -2.88 4.83
CA TRP A 37 -8.80 -2.16 6.03
C TRP A 37 -8.04 -0.85 6.26
N LEU A 38 -6.73 -0.84 6.03
CA LEU A 38 -5.89 0.36 6.11
C LEU A 38 -6.24 1.35 5.00
N ALA A 39 -6.46 0.87 3.77
CA ALA A 39 -6.91 1.72 2.68
C ALA A 39 -8.27 2.38 2.99
N LEU A 40 -9.19 1.63 3.60
CA LEU A 40 -10.51 2.10 3.97
C LEU A 40 -10.47 3.15 5.10
N LEU A 41 -9.71 2.88 6.18
CA LEU A 41 -9.48 3.85 7.27
C LEU A 41 -8.91 5.16 6.74
N ILE A 42 -7.91 5.06 5.87
CA ILE A 42 -7.25 6.23 5.27
C ILE A 42 -8.21 7.02 4.38
N GLY A 43 -9.05 6.34 3.60
CA GLY A 43 -10.10 6.97 2.81
C GLY A 43 -11.10 7.75 3.67
N ILE A 44 -11.55 7.16 4.78
CA ILE A 44 -12.47 7.81 5.74
C ILE A 44 -11.83 9.09 6.32
N VAL A 45 -10.56 9.00 6.74
CA VAL A 45 -9.83 10.16 7.30
C VAL A 45 -9.70 11.28 6.25
N LEU A 46 -9.35 10.96 5.01
CA LEU A 46 -9.28 11.96 3.93
C LEU A 46 -10.62 12.65 3.71
N LEU A 47 -11.71 11.87 3.73
CA LEU A 47 -13.05 12.36 3.48
C LEU A 47 -13.53 13.28 4.61
N ALA A 48 -13.21 12.92 5.87
CA ALA A 48 -13.47 13.78 7.02
C ALA A 48 -12.70 15.11 6.94
N ILE A 49 -11.41 15.08 6.57
CA ILE A 49 -10.60 16.30 6.42
C ILE A 49 -11.15 17.18 5.30
N ALA A 50 -11.51 16.59 4.15
CA ALA A 50 -12.10 17.33 3.04
C ALA A 50 -13.44 17.98 3.44
N PHE A 51 -14.27 17.27 4.19
CA PHE A 51 -15.54 17.79 4.69
C PHE A 51 -15.35 18.96 5.66
N LEU A 52 -14.38 18.86 6.58
CA LEU A 52 -14.04 19.94 7.51
C LEU A 52 -13.54 21.19 6.77
N ILE A 53 -12.67 21.03 5.78
CA ILE A 53 -12.16 22.14 4.97
C ILE A 53 -13.32 22.81 4.21
N PHE A 54 -14.21 22.01 3.63
CA PHE A 54 -15.38 22.54 2.93
C PHE A 54 -16.29 23.35 3.85
N ALA A 55 -16.56 22.83 5.05
CA ALA A 55 -17.41 23.50 6.05
C ALA A 55 -16.84 24.84 6.51
N ILE A 56 -15.51 24.96 6.66
CA ILE A 56 -14.85 26.19 7.13
C ILE A 56 -14.70 27.20 5.98
N SER A 57 -14.25 26.74 4.82
CA SER A 57 -13.79 27.63 3.75
C SER A 57 -14.90 28.12 2.83
N GLN A 58 -16.05 27.43 2.78
CA GLN A 58 -17.17 27.66 1.84
C GLN A 58 -16.74 27.73 0.36
N SER A 59 -15.48 27.39 0.07
CA SER A 59 -14.84 27.55 -1.22
C SER A 59 -14.52 26.18 -1.78
N PHE A 60 -15.37 25.78 -2.73
CA PHE A 60 -15.31 24.48 -3.38
C PHE A 60 -13.95 24.21 -4.04
N ILE A 61 -13.39 25.23 -4.71
CA ILE A 61 -12.13 25.12 -5.45
C ILE A 61 -10.95 24.74 -4.54
N LEU A 62 -10.82 25.40 -3.38
CA LEU A 62 -9.74 25.13 -2.43
C LEU A 62 -9.85 23.72 -1.86
N THR A 63 -11.06 23.27 -1.54
CA THR A 63 -11.32 21.92 -1.05
C THR A 63 -10.88 20.86 -2.06
N VAL A 64 -11.22 21.05 -3.33
CA VAL A 64 -10.86 20.13 -4.41
C VAL A 64 -9.34 20.06 -4.59
N VAL A 65 -8.64 21.20 -4.62
CA VAL A 65 -7.18 21.25 -4.77
C VAL A 65 -6.48 20.52 -3.62
N ILE A 66 -6.88 20.79 -2.38
CA ILE A 66 -6.28 20.16 -1.19
C ILE A 66 -6.59 18.65 -1.15
N TYR A 67 -7.78 18.24 -1.57
CA TYR A 67 -8.15 16.83 -1.67
C TYR A 67 -7.24 16.08 -2.65
N PHE A 68 -7.03 16.62 -3.86
CA PHE A 68 -6.12 15.97 -4.82
C PHE A 68 -4.66 15.97 -4.36
N ALA A 69 -4.17 17.06 -3.76
CA ALA A 69 -2.82 17.12 -3.22
C ALA A 69 -2.60 16.08 -2.12
N SER A 70 -3.54 15.97 -1.17
CA SER A 70 -3.47 14.99 -0.08
C SER A 70 -3.58 13.56 -0.58
N ALA A 71 -4.43 13.27 -1.58
CA ALA A 71 -4.54 11.94 -2.19
C ALA A 71 -3.23 11.51 -2.89
N ILE A 72 -2.58 12.43 -3.62
CA ILE A 72 -1.29 12.16 -4.28
C ILE A 72 -0.19 11.91 -3.24
N PHE A 73 -0.10 12.78 -2.23
CA PHE A 73 0.88 12.65 -1.16
C PHE A 73 0.72 11.32 -0.41
N LEU A 74 -0.52 10.97 -0.08
CA LEU A 74 -0.85 9.70 0.57
C LEU A 74 -0.46 8.50 -0.29
N ARG A 75 -0.73 8.52 -1.60
CA ARG A 75 -0.32 7.45 -2.51
C ARG A 75 1.20 7.27 -2.50
N PHE A 76 1.96 8.36 -2.49
CA PHE A 76 3.41 8.34 -2.35
C PHE A 76 3.86 7.78 -1.00
N TYR A 77 3.23 8.21 0.09
CA TYR A 77 3.52 7.74 1.44
C TYR A 77 3.24 6.24 1.60
N LEU A 78 2.10 5.77 1.08
CA LEU A 78 1.73 4.35 1.05
C LEU A 78 2.74 3.53 0.25
N ARG A 79 3.13 3.98 -0.94
CA ARG A 79 4.16 3.30 -1.73
C ARG A 79 5.48 3.18 -0.97
N LYS A 80 5.93 4.25 -0.31
CA LYS A 80 7.18 4.26 0.45
C LYS A 80 7.13 3.36 1.69
N LYS A 81 6.01 3.39 2.43
CA LYS A 81 5.85 2.63 3.68
C LYS A 81 5.59 1.13 3.43
N PHE A 82 4.83 0.79 2.41
CA PHE A 82 4.48 -0.60 2.10
C PHE A 82 5.45 -1.28 1.13
N ALA A 83 6.44 -0.58 0.57
CA ALA A 83 7.46 -1.16 -0.32
C ALA A 83 8.14 -2.42 0.26
N TYR A 84 8.29 -2.47 1.58
CA TYR A 84 8.97 -3.55 2.29
C TYR A 84 8.03 -4.68 2.74
N ARG A 85 6.70 -4.52 2.59
CA ARG A 85 5.73 -5.54 3.02
C ARG A 85 5.49 -6.53 1.89
N ALA A 86 6.08 -7.72 2.02
CA ALA A 86 5.79 -8.87 1.17
C ALA A 86 4.68 -9.72 1.80
N VAL A 87 3.59 -9.94 1.06
CA VAL A 87 2.49 -10.82 1.47
C VAL A 87 2.52 -12.05 0.55
N PHE A 88 2.66 -13.23 1.15
CA PHE A 88 2.61 -14.49 0.42
C PHE A 88 1.17 -14.99 0.37
N THR A 89 0.69 -15.28 -0.82
CA THR A 89 -0.64 -15.84 -1.09
C THR A 89 -0.45 -17.18 -1.78
N HIS A 90 -1.06 -18.24 -1.25
CA HIS A 90 -1.09 -19.55 -1.88
C HIS A 90 -2.51 -19.77 -2.37
N LYS A 91 -2.71 -19.84 -3.69
CA LYS A 91 -3.97 -20.38 -4.22
C LYS A 91 -3.90 -21.89 -3.97
N SER A 92 -4.68 -22.37 -3.00
CA SER A 92 -4.98 -23.80 -2.87
C SER A 92 -5.76 -24.27 -4.08
#